data_AF-A0A412I015-F1
#
_entry.id   AF-A0A412I015-F1
#
_cell.length_a   1.000
_cell.length_b   1.000
_cell.length_c   1.000
_cell.angle_alpha   90.00
_cell.angle_beta   90.00
_cell.angle_gamma   90.00
#
_symmetry.space_group_name_H-M   'P 1'
#
loop_
_entity.id
_entity.type
_entity.pdbx_description
1 polymer ?
#
loop_
_entity_poly.entity_id
_entity_poly.type
_entity_poly.pdbx_seq_one_letter_code
_entity_poly.pdbx_strand_id
1 'polypeptide(L)'
;MKNLNWSKMRFICIFLAFSLVILGYFFRNHYYYQFLGLAYICIAISNICLYLFELKEKGHSSKSYILGAIMLVILAIFFMTF
;
A
#
# COMPACT_ATOMS: atom_id res chain seq x y z
N MET A 1 7.66 14.78 -19.40
CA MET A 1 7.64 14.35 -17.98
C MET A 1 8.64 13.22 -17.81
N LYS A 2 9.62 13.38 -16.91
CA LYS A 2 10.67 12.37 -16.66
C LYS A 2 10.02 11.02 -16.35
N ASN A 3 10.51 9.98 -17.03
CA ASN A 3 10.01 8.62 -17.00
C ASN A 3 10.19 8.05 -15.57
N LEU A 4 9.21 8.28 -14.70
CA LEU A 4 9.19 7.72 -13.35
C LEU A 4 9.13 6.21 -13.54
N ASN A 5 10.21 5.51 -13.18
CA ASN A 5 10.30 4.07 -13.39
C ASN A 5 9.39 3.39 -12.36
N TRP A 6 8.13 3.18 -12.73
CA TRP A 6 7.07 2.69 -11.84
C TRP A 6 7.38 1.33 -11.23
N SER A 7 8.15 0.50 -11.93
CA SER A 7 8.70 -0.75 -11.37
C SER A 7 9.57 -0.47 -10.12
N LYS A 8 10.42 0.57 -10.17
CA LYS A 8 11.19 1.03 -8.99
C LYS A 8 10.28 1.57 -7.90
N MET A 9 9.26 2.37 -8.22
CA MET A 9 8.33 2.91 -7.22
C MET A 9 7.54 1.80 -6.51
N ARG A 10 7.09 0.78 -7.24
CA ARG A 10 6.42 -0.40 -6.66
C ARG A 10 7.36 -1.16 -5.74
N PHE A 11 8.61 -1.36 -6.15
CA PHE A 11 9.63 -2.00 -5.32
C PHE A 11 9.89 -1.20 -4.03
N ILE A 12 9.96 0.12 -4.14
CA ILE A 12 10.13 1.02 -2.99
C ILE A 12 8.92 0.95 -2.05
N CYS A 13 7.68 0.97 -2.56
CA CYS A 13 6.48 0.86 -1.72
C CYS A 13 6.40 -0.50 -1.00
N ILE A 14 6.74 -1.60 -1.67
CA ILE A 14 6.78 -2.93 -1.05
C ILE A 14 7.87 -2.98 0.02
N PHE A 15 9.05 -2.46 -0.27
CA PHE A 15 10.16 -2.39 0.68
C PHE A 15 9.81 -1.52 1.90
N LEU A 16 9.13 -0.40 1.69
CA LEU A 16 8.66 0.49 2.74
C LEU A 16 7.60 -0.20 3.62
N ALA A 17 6.61 -0.87 3.02
CA ALA A 17 5.60 -1.62 3.75
C ALA A 17 6.23 -2.73 4.58
N PHE A 18 7.20 -3.47 4.02
CA PHE A 18 7.93 -4.51 4.75
C PHE A 18 8.74 -3.95 5.92
N SER A 19 9.41 -2.82 5.71
CA SER A 19 10.15 -2.12 6.77
C SER A 19 9.22 -1.68 7.90
N LEU A 20 8.02 -1.17 7.59
CA LEU A 20 7.02 -0.79 8.59
C LEU A 20 6.51 -1.99 9.40
N VAL A 21 6.34 -3.16 8.76
CA VAL A 21 5.97 -4.40 9.47
C VAL A 21 7.08 -4.83 10.44
N ILE A 22 8.35 -4.76 10.01
CA ILE A 22 9.50 -5.06 10.88
C ILE A 22 9.57 -4.08 12.05
N LEU A 23 9.46 -2.77 11.78
CA LEU A 23 9.40 -1.75 12.83
C LEU A 23 8.25 -2.02 13.80
N GLY A 24 7.06 -2.35 13.29
CA GLY A 24 5.93 -2.77 14.09
C GLY A 24 6.30 -3.90 15.04
N TYR A 25 6.95 -4.95 14.54
CA TYR A 25 7.42 -6.07 15.35
C TYR A 25 8.43 -5.67 16.44
N PHE A 26 9.34 -4.73 16.16
CA PHE A 26 10.26 -4.18 17.17
C PHE A 26 9.54 -3.34 18.24
N PHE A 27 8.54 -2.55 17.84
CA PHE A 27 7.76 -1.68 18.73
C PHE A 27 6.44 -2.33 19.19
N ARG A 28 6.42 -3.67 19.27
CA ARG A 28 5.21 -4.48 19.45
C ARG A 28 4.35 -4.06 20.65
N ASN A 29 4.96 -3.54 21.70
CA ASN A 29 4.30 -3.23 22.96
C ASN A 29 3.40 -2.00 22.94
N HIS A 30 3.63 -1.03 22.05
CA HIS A 30 2.91 0.24 22.09
C HIS A 30 2.34 0.70 20.74
N TYR A 31 3.03 0.40 19.63
CA TYR A 31 2.71 0.98 18.33
C TYR A 31 2.50 -0.07 17.23
N TYR A 32 2.44 -1.35 17.58
CA TYR A 32 2.34 -2.47 16.62
C TYR A 32 1.24 -2.25 15.59
N TYR A 33 0.01 -2.01 16.06
CA TYR A 33 -1.16 -1.93 15.19
C TYR A 33 -1.17 -0.64 14.34
N GLN A 34 -0.58 0.45 14.86
CA GLN A 34 -0.41 1.69 14.10
C GLN A 34 0.60 1.52 12.95
N PHE A 35 1.73 0.85 13.20
CA PHE A 35 2.70 0.51 12.15
C PHE A 35 2.13 -0.48 11.13
N LEU A 36 1.35 -1.45 11.60
CA LEU A 36 0.66 -2.41 10.74
C LEU A 36 -0.37 -1.71 9.84
N GLY A 37 -1.17 -0.80 10.39
CA GLY A 37 -2.11 0.04 9.64
C GLY A 37 -1.40 0.89 8.58
N LEU A 38 -0.25 1.51 8.93
CA LEU A 38 0.55 2.28 7.97
C LEU A 38 1.06 1.40 6.81
N ALA A 39 1.50 0.17 7.11
CA ALA A 39 1.93 -0.76 6.09
C ALA A 39 0.79 -1.11 5.11
N TYR A 40 -0.42 -1.34 5.63
CA TYR A 40 -1.61 -1.59 4.78
C TYR A 40 -1.99 -0.38 3.92
N ILE A 41 -1.89 0.85 4.44
CA ILE A 41 -2.10 2.08 3.66
C ILE A 41 -1.09 2.18 2.52
N CYS A 42 0.20 1.90 2.79
CA CYS A 42 1.23 1.90 1.75
C CYS A 42 0.92 0.91 0.61
N ILE A 43 0.42 -0.29 0.95
CA ILE A 43 0.03 -1.30 -0.06
C ILE A 43 -1.22 -0.84 -0.82
N ALA A 44 -2.20 -0.23 -0.14
CA ALA A 44 -3.41 0.29 -0.78
C ALA A 44 -3.09 1.37 -1.82
N ILE A 45 -2.22 2.33 -1.47
CA ILE A 45 -1.75 3.37 -2.40
C ILE A 45 -1.03 2.73 -3.59
N SER A 46 -0.20 1.71 -3.36
CA SER A 46 0.47 0.99 -4.45
C SER A 46 -0.54 0.32 -5.41
N ASN A 47 -1.65 -0.21 -4.91
CA ASN A 47 -2.71 -0.77 -5.76
C ASN A 47 -3.44 0.30 -6.58
N ILE A 48 -3.70 1.48 -6.01
CA ILE A 48 -4.30 2.62 -6.75
C ILE A 48 -3.34 3.09 -7.85
N CYS A 49 -2.04 3.17 -7.56
CA CYS A 49 -1.04 3.51 -8.56
C CYS A 49 -1.00 2.51 -9.72
N LEU A 50 -1.08 1.21 -9.44
CA LEU A 50 -1.18 0.17 -10.47
C LEU A 50 -2.44 0.30 -11.30
N TYR A 51 -3.57 0.59 -10.63
CA TYR A 51 -4.84 0.80 -11.31
C TYR A 51 -4.75 1.93 -12.34
N LEU A 52 -4.25 3.11 -11.92
CA LEU A 52 -4.08 4.28 -12.79
C LEU A 52 -3.08 4.02 -13.93
N PHE A 53 -2.05 3.22 -13.65
CA PHE A 53 -1.05 2.86 -14.65
C PHE A 53 -1.60 1.93 -15.73
N GLU A 54 -2.30 0.85 -15.35
CA GLU A 54 -2.96 -0.01 -16.34
C GLU A 54 -3.98 0.77 -17.17
N LEU A 55 -4.71 1.70 -16.55
CA LEU A 55 -5.63 2.59 -17.26
C LEU A 55 -4.91 3.45 -18.30
N LYS A 56 -3.70 3.92 -17.97
CA LYS A 56 -2.87 4.73 -18.87
C LYS A 56 -2.23 3.90 -20.00
N GLU A 57 -1.74 2.69 -19.72
CA GLU A 57 -1.07 1.86 -20.73
C GLU A 57 -2.05 1.09 -21.63
N LYS A 58 -3.09 0.49 -21.05
CA LYS A 58 -4.00 -0.44 -21.74
C LYS A 58 -5.35 0.19 -22.09
N GLY A 59 -5.62 1.42 -21.61
CA GLY A 59 -6.92 2.09 -21.75
C GLY A 59 -8.03 1.48 -20.87
N HIS A 60 -7.75 0.38 -20.18
CA HIS A 60 -8.65 -0.31 -19.27
C HIS A 60 -7.83 -0.89 -18.11
N SER A 61 -8.46 -1.02 -16.95
CA SER A 61 -7.81 -1.51 -15.74
C SER A 61 -8.78 -2.37 -14.95
N SER A 62 -8.25 -3.35 -14.22
CA SER A 62 -9.11 -4.24 -13.45
C SER A 62 -9.71 -3.51 -12.25
N LYS A 63 -11.03 -3.60 -12.07
CA LYS A 63 -11.73 -3.05 -10.88
C LYS A 63 -11.26 -3.71 -9.58
N SER A 64 -10.60 -4.87 -9.67
CA SER A 64 -10.03 -5.61 -8.53
C SER A 64 -8.97 -4.79 -7.78
N TYR A 65 -8.17 -3.97 -8.47
CA TYR A 65 -7.18 -3.11 -7.81
C TYR A 65 -7.82 -2.06 -6.91
N ILE A 66 -8.92 -1.45 -7.33
CA ILE A 66 -9.69 -0.50 -6.52
C ILE A 66 -10.33 -1.22 -5.33
N LEU A 67 -10.98 -2.37 -5.59
CA LEU A 67 -11.62 -3.15 -4.54
C LEU A 67 -10.60 -3.58 -3.46
N GLY A 68 -9.43 -4.05 -3.89
CA GLY A 68 -8.32 -4.41 -3.02
C GLY A 68 -7.78 -3.22 -2.23
N ALA A 69 -7.64 -2.04 -2.87
CA ALA A 69 -7.23 -0.82 -2.17
C ALA A 69 -8.24 -0.39 -1.10
N ILE A 70 -9.54 -0.42 -1.40
CA ILE A 70 -10.60 -0.08 -0.43
C ILE A 70 -10.58 -1.06 0.75
N MET A 71 -10.50 -2.37 0.48
CA MET A 71 -10.43 -3.39 1.53
C MET A 71 -9.22 -3.19 2.45
N LEU A 72 -8.05 -2.87 1.88
CA LEU A 72 -6.83 -2.61 2.64
C LEU A 72 -6.91 -1.33 3.47
N VAL A 73 -7.59 -0.28 2.98
CA VAL A 73 -7.82 0.96 3.74
C VAL A 73 -8.77 0.69 4.91
N ILE A 74 -9.85 -0.05 4.70
CA ILE A 74 -10.77 -0.44 5.79
C ILE A 74 -10.02 -1.23 6.85
N LEU A 75 -9.20 -2.20 6.42
CA LEU A 75 -8.38 -3.00 7.32
C LEU A 75 -7.36 -2.14 8.08
N ALA A 76 -6.74 -1.17 7.42
CA ALA A 76 -5.83 -0.23 8.06
C ALA A 76 -6.52 0.64 9.12
N ILE A 77 -7.71 1.17 8.83
CA ILE A 77 -8.50 1.96 9.79
C ILE A 77 -8.88 1.09 10.99
N PHE A 78 -9.30 -0.15 10.74
CA PHE A 78 -9.63 -1.10 11.81
C PHE A 78 -8.44 -1.34 12.74
N PHE A 79 -7.26 -1.62 12.19
CA PHE A 79 -6.04 -1.80 12.98
C PHE A 79 -5.52 -0.50 13.63
N MET A 80 -5.78 0.68 13.07
CA MET A 80 -5.37 1.93 13.72
C MET A 80 -6.30 2.36 14.86
N THR A 81 -7.54 1.85 14.88
CA THR A 81 -8.58 2.24 15.84
C THR A 81 -8.59 1.32 17.07
N PHE A 82 -8.10 0.09 16.95
CA PHE A 82 -7.98 -0.90 18.02
C PHE A 82 -6.52 -1.07 18.47
#